data_AF-A0A9D6UH30-F1
#
_entry.id   AF-A0A9D6UH30-F1
#
_cell.length_a   1.000
_cell.length_b   1.000
_cell.length_c   1.000
_cell.angle_alpha   90.00
_cell.angle_beta   90.00
_cell.angle_gamma   90.00
#
_symmetry.space_group_name_H-M   'P 1'
#
loop_
_entity.id
_entity.type
_entity.pdbx_description
1 polymer ?
#
loop_
_entity_poly.entity_id
_entity_poly.type
_entity_poly.pdbx_seq_one_letter_code
_entity_poly.pdbx_strand_id
1 'polypeptide(L)' 'MSDREIIRLFIEGRVQGVGYRAFLVREALALDLTGWARNRRDGA' A
#
# COMPACT_ATOMS: atom_id res chain seq x y z
N MET A 1 -13.50 -14.33 -17.48
CA MET A 1 -12.19 -13.85 -17.01
C MET A 1 -12.47 -12.59 -16.21
N SER A 2 -12.19 -12.56 -14.91
CA SER A 2 -12.40 -11.34 -14.12
C SER A 2 -11.42 -10.27 -14.58
N ASP A 3 -11.90 -9.04 -14.80
CA ASP A 3 -11.01 -7.92 -15.07
C ASP A 3 -10.09 -7.71 -13.87
N ARG A 4 -8.79 -7.60 -14.14
CA ARG A 4 -7.79 -7.22 -13.14
C ARG A 4 -7.55 -5.73 -13.28
N GLU A 5 -7.94 -4.98 -12.27
CA GLU A 5 -7.60 -3.56 -12.17
C GLU A 5 -6.32 -3.36 -11.38
N ILE A 6 -5.50 -2.40 -11.82
CA ILE A 6 -4.28 -2.00 -11.12
C ILE A 6 -4.42 -0.51 -10.81
N ILE A 7 -4.42 -0.18 -9.52
CA ILE A 7 -4.58 1.19 -9.05
C ILE A 7 -3.29 1.62 -8.34
N ARG A 8 -2.80 2.81 -8.67
CA ARG A 8 -1.66 3.44 -7.97
C ARG A 8 -2.19 4.51 -7.02
N LEU A 9 -1.90 4.34 -5.73
CA LEU A 9 -2.30 5.27 -4.68
C LEU A 9 -1.09 6.04 -4.16
N PHE A 10 -1.32 7.30 -3.78
CA PHE A 10 -0.38 8.12 -3.01
C PHE A 10 -1.04 8.42 -1.66
N ILE A 11 -0.34 8.10 -0.57
CA ILE A 11 -0.86 8.27 0.79
C ILE A 11 0.03 9.27 1.49
N GLU A 12 -0.56 10.38 1.93
CA GLU A 12 0.15 11.49 2.57
C GLU A 12 -0.20 11.60 4.06
N GLY A 13 0.67 12.28 4.81
CA GLY A 13 0.52 12.48 6.26
C GLY A 13 1.55 11.70 7.07
N ARG A 14 1.21 11.34 8.31
CA ARG A 14 2.12 10.58 9.20
C ARG A 14 2.10 9.09 8.85
N VAL A 15 2.74 8.71 7.75
CA VAL A 15 2.77 7.34 7.22
C VAL A 15 4.11 6.64 7.36
N GLN A 16 5.16 7.37 7.74
CA GLN A 16 6.53 6.85 7.88
C GLN A 16 6.90 6.67 9.35
N GLY A 17 7.65 5.60 9.67
CA GLY A 17 8.07 5.30 11.04
C GLY A 17 6.95 4.83 11.99
N VAL A 18 5.74 4.61 11.47
CA VAL A 18 4.54 4.24 12.26
C VAL A 18 4.02 2.81 11.98
N GLY A 19 4.79 2.00 11.25
CA GLY A 19 4.36 0.63 10.90
C GLY A 19 3.34 0.53 9.76
N TYR A 20 3.02 1.64 9.06
CA TYR A 20 2.01 1.67 7.99
C TYR A 20 2.20 0.59 6.91
N ARG A 21 3.44 0.37 6.44
CA ARG A 21 3.73 -0.67 5.43
C ARG A 21 3.44 -2.09 5.94
N ALA A 22 3.70 -2.38 7.21
CA ALA A 22 3.44 -3.70 7.78
C ALA A 22 1.93 -3.95 7.91
N PHE A 23 1.19 -2.92 8.35
CA PHE A 23 -0.27 -2.93 8.31
C PHE A 23 -0.79 -3.18 6.89
N LEU A 24 -0.33 -2.41 5.91
CA LEU A 24 -0.78 -2.50 4.52
C LEU A 24 -0.55 -3.89 3.91
N VAL A 25 0.60 -4.52 4.18
CA VAL A 25 0.89 -5.89 3.70
C VAL A 25 -0.10 -6.90 4.30
N ARG A 26 -0.42 -6.79 5.59
CA ARG A 26 -1.38 -7.70 6.24
C ARG A 26 -2.77 -7.58 5.64
N GLU A 27 -3.26 -6.36 5.44
CA GLU A 27 -4.58 -6.13 4.84
C GLU A 27 -4.62 -6.58 3.37
N ALA A 28 -3.55 -6.35 2.59
CA ALA A 28 -3.47 -6.82 1.22
C ALA A 28 -3.55 -8.36 1.13
N LEU A 29 -2.86 -9.07 2.02
CA LEU A 29 -2.94 -10.54 2.09
C LEU A 29 -4.34 -11.03 2.48
N ALA A 30 -5.01 -10.34 3.41
CA ALA A 30 -6.37 -10.70 3.83
C ALA A 30 -7.42 -10.49 2.71
N LEU A 31 -7.14 -9.58 1.77
CA LEU A 31 -8.01 -9.26 0.63
C LEU A 31 -7.59 -9.97 -0.67
N ASP A 32 -6.61 -10.89 -0.63
CA ASP A 32 -6.02 -11.55 -1.81
C ASP A 32 -5.52 -10.55 -2.90
N LEU A 33 -4.97 -9.42 -2.43
CA LEU A 33 -4.39 -8.39 -3.29
C LEU A 33 -2.88 -8.59 -3.47
N THR A 34 -2.39 -8.27 -4.67
CA THR A 34 -0.96 -8.31 -5.00
C THR A 34 -0.45 -6.92 -5.37
N GLY A 35 0.81 -6.61 -5.04
CA GLY A 35 1.41 -5.32 -5.38
C GLY A 35 2.64 -4.98 -4.55
N TRP A 36 2.99 -3.70 -4.50
CA TRP A 36 4.11 -3.18 -3.72
C TRP A 36 3.77 -1.85 -3.05
N ALA A 37 4.45 -1.57 -1.94
CA ALA A 37 4.38 -0.30 -1.24
C ALA A 37 5.79 0.25 -0.99
N ARG A 38 5.97 1.56 -1.16
CA ARG A 38 7.26 2.23 -0.96
C ARG A 38 7.04 3.57 -0.28
N ASN A 39 7.84 3.85 0.75
CA ASN A 39 7.94 5.20 1.30
C ASN A 39 8.77 6.05 0.33
N ARG A 40 8.24 7.20 -0.10
CA ARG A 40 8.98 8.22 -0.83
C ARG A 40 9.58 9.22 0.15
N ARG A 41 10.65 9.89 -0.25
CA ARG A 41 11.40 10.82 0.62
C ARG A 41 10.70 12.18 0.79
N ASP A 42 9.69 12.46 -0.03
CA ASP A 42 8.90 13.69 -0.02
C ASP A 42 7.69 13.65 0.93
N GLY A 43 7.54 12.58 1.72
CA GLY A 43 6.44 12.44 2.69
C GLY A 43 5.22 11.65 2.18
N ALA A 44 5.24 11.24 0.91
CA ALA A 44 4.31 10.29 0.29
C ALA A 44 4.95 8.90 0.08
#